data_AF-A0A8S3WTY7-F1
#
_entry.id   AF-A0A8S3WTY7-F1
#
_cell.length_a   1.000
_cell.length_b   1.000
_cell.length_c   1.000
_cell.angle_alpha   90.00
_cell.angle_beta   90.00
_cell.angle_gamma   90.00
#
_symmetry.space_group_name_H-M   'P 1'
#
loop_
_entity.id
_entity.type
_entity.pdbx_description
1 polymer ?
#
loop_
_entity_poly.entity_id
_entity_poly.type
_entity_poly.pdbx_seq_one_letter_code
_entity_poly.pdbx_strand_id
1 'polypeptide(L)'
;MTAKATTIKEAIKRWEEKTGQQAATATEVSLIFQWPPIEKMDNTLSCLVNCEKLSLSTNMIEKVTGLNSLKKLRVLSLGRNYIKSFSGMESLGDTLEELWISYNLIEKLKGINVLKNLKVLYMSNNLVKEWIEFNKLQELPNLEDLLFVGNPLYDACELDVWRAEAARRLPQLKKLDGETVLREDDPPLTVADMQPDSGDGVETMVGAESND
;
A
#
# COMPACT_ATOMS: atom_id res chain seq x y z
N MET A 1 22.55 -2.68 25.22
CA MET A 1 21.21 -3.27 25.38
C MET A 1 20.48 -3.05 24.07
N THR A 2 20.06 -4.11 23.37
CA THR A 2 19.21 -3.97 22.19
C THR A 2 17.86 -3.40 22.63
N ALA A 3 17.50 -2.22 22.14
CA ALA A 3 16.19 -1.63 22.42
C ALA A 3 15.10 -2.55 21.89
N LYS A 4 14.05 -2.81 22.69
CA LYS A 4 12.90 -3.60 22.24
C LYS A 4 12.14 -2.82 21.16
N ALA A 5 11.66 -3.53 20.14
CA ALA A 5 10.81 -2.98 19.09
C ALA A 5 9.60 -2.23 19.69
N THR A 6 9.17 -1.15 19.03
CA THR A 6 7.98 -0.39 19.47
C THR A 6 6.75 -1.26 19.28
N THR A 7 5.95 -1.41 20.32
CA THR A 7 4.65 -2.10 20.25
C THR A 7 3.60 -1.21 19.61
N ILE A 8 2.54 -1.81 19.03
CA ILE A 8 1.40 -1.04 18.49
C ILE A 8 0.81 -0.12 19.56
N LYS A 9 0.71 -0.60 20.80
CA LYS A 9 0.21 0.19 21.93
C LYS A 9 1.04 1.45 22.17
N GLU A 10 2.36 1.33 22.16
CA GLU A 10 3.27 2.46 22.34
C GLU A 10 3.21 3.43 21.16
N ALA A 11 3.15 2.90 19.94
CA ALA A 11 3.02 3.72 18.73
C ALA A 11 1.72 4.54 18.74
N ILE A 12 0.59 3.92 19.10
CA ILE A 12 -0.69 4.61 19.23
C ILE A 12 -0.61 5.68 20.31
N LYS A 13 -0.07 5.36 21.50
CA LYS A 13 0.08 6.34 22.59
C LYS A 13 0.90 7.55 22.17
N ARG A 14 2.04 7.34 21.48
CA ARG A 14 2.86 8.43 20.93
C ARG A 14 2.12 9.25 19.88
N TRP A 15 1.33 8.59 19.04
CA TRP A 15 0.52 9.26 18.03
C TRP A 15 -0.61 10.10 18.66
N GLU A 16 -1.29 9.59 19.70
CA GLU A 16 -2.29 10.35 20.47
C GLU A 16 -1.64 11.57 21.16
N GLU A 17 -0.47 11.40 21.78
CA GLU A 17 0.29 12.49 22.41
C GLU A 17 0.72 13.56 21.40
N LYS A 18 1.12 13.15 20.18
CA LYS A 18 1.57 14.06 19.12
C LYS A 18 0.41 14.82 18.47
N THR A 19 -0.73 14.17 18.29
CA THR A 19 -1.87 14.74 17.54
C THR A 19 -2.93 15.35 18.45
N GLY A 20 -2.96 14.98 19.73
CA GLY A 20 -4.03 15.32 20.67
C GLY A 20 -5.36 14.59 20.38
N GLN A 21 -5.39 13.67 19.42
CA GLN A 21 -6.58 12.90 19.05
C GLN A 21 -6.68 11.60 19.84
N GLN A 22 -7.89 11.06 19.94
CA GLN A 22 -8.13 9.74 20.52
C GLN A 22 -8.22 8.69 19.41
N ALA A 23 -7.50 7.59 19.59
CA ALA A 23 -7.43 6.49 18.62
C ALA A 23 -8.82 5.89 18.29
N ALA A 24 -9.75 5.91 19.25
CA ALA A 24 -11.12 5.40 19.06
C ALA A 24 -12.02 6.27 18.17
N THR A 25 -11.76 7.58 18.09
CA THR A 25 -12.58 8.52 17.32
C THR A 25 -11.92 8.96 16.02
N ALA A 26 -10.62 8.73 15.88
CA ALA A 26 -9.87 9.16 14.72
C ALA A 26 -10.18 8.33 13.47
N THR A 27 -10.35 9.03 12.35
CA THR A 27 -10.55 8.45 11.02
C THR A 27 -9.24 8.19 10.30
N GLU A 28 -8.17 8.93 10.63
CA GLU A 28 -6.85 8.77 10.06
C GLU A 28 -5.81 8.59 11.17
N VAL A 29 -5.06 7.49 11.10
CA VAL A 29 -4.03 7.13 12.08
C VAL A 29 -2.73 6.84 11.36
N SER A 30 -1.68 7.58 11.73
CA SER A 30 -0.36 7.46 11.10
C SER A 30 0.69 7.03 12.12
N LEU A 31 1.09 5.76 12.00
CA LEU A 31 2.09 5.08 12.83
C LEU A 31 3.38 4.83 12.03
N ILE A 32 3.75 5.80 11.18
CA ILE A 32 4.94 5.72 10.33
C ILE A 32 6.22 5.97 11.14
N PHE A 33 7.34 5.46 10.63
CA PHE A 33 8.70 5.79 11.11
C PHE A 33 8.86 5.66 12.64
N GLN A 34 8.46 4.52 13.22
CA GLN A 34 8.67 4.31 14.65
C GLN A 34 10.15 4.05 14.95
N TRP A 35 10.64 4.62 16.06
CA TRP A 35 11.99 4.36 16.54
C TRP A 35 11.96 3.94 18.03
N PRO A 36 12.38 2.71 18.38
CA PRO A 36 12.67 1.56 17.50
C PRO A 36 11.48 1.17 16.59
N PRO A 37 11.67 0.49 15.45
CA PRO A 37 10.59 0.19 14.51
C PRO A 37 9.56 -0.80 15.07
N ILE A 38 8.36 -0.81 14.49
CA ILE A 38 7.37 -1.86 14.73
C ILE A 38 7.78 -3.10 13.92
N GLU A 39 7.95 -4.23 14.59
CA GLU A 39 8.24 -5.52 13.93
C GLU A 39 7.00 -6.41 13.82
N LYS A 40 6.04 -6.25 14.74
CA LYS A 40 4.87 -7.14 14.85
C LYS A 40 3.61 -6.34 15.06
N MET A 41 2.60 -6.63 14.24
CA MET A 41 1.24 -6.20 14.46
C MET A 41 0.55 -7.11 15.47
N ASP A 42 -0.42 -6.57 16.20
CA ASP A 42 -1.22 -7.29 17.16
C ASP A 42 -2.65 -6.72 17.24
N ASN A 43 -3.50 -7.36 18.05
CA ASN A 43 -4.91 -6.98 18.20
C ASN A 43 -5.13 -5.64 18.91
N THR A 44 -4.07 -4.93 19.35
CA THR A 44 -4.21 -3.58 19.93
C THR A 44 -4.80 -2.60 18.92
N LEU A 45 -4.64 -2.86 17.61
CA LEU A 45 -5.31 -2.09 16.53
C LEU A 45 -6.84 -2.12 16.64
N SER A 46 -7.43 -2.98 17.47
CA SER A 46 -8.88 -3.00 17.73
C SER A 46 -9.45 -1.77 18.40
N CYS A 47 -8.62 -0.91 18.99
CA CYS A 47 -9.09 0.39 19.46
C CYS A 47 -9.43 1.35 18.31
N LEU A 48 -8.94 1.12 17.09
CA LEU A 48 -9.11 1.99 15.92
C LEU A 48 -10.47 1.79 15.23
N VAL A 49 -11.56 1.87 15.99
CA VAL A 49 -12.91 1.47 15.54
C VAL A 49 -13.48 2.34 14.42
N ASN A 50 -13.05 3.60 14.33
CA ASN A 50 -13.50 4.55 13.31
C ASN A 50 -12.44 4.83 12.23
N CYS A 51 -11.32 4.12 12.25
CA CYS A 51 -10.21 4.37 11.34
C CYS A 51 -10.59 3.96 9.91
N GLU A 52 -10.48 4.91 9.01
CA GLU A 52 -10.67 4.78 7.57
C GLU A 52 -9.32 4.74 6.83
N LYS A 53 -8.29 5.39 7.38
CA LYS A 53 -6.94 5.41 6.83
C LYS A 53 -5.89 5.08 7.88
N LEU A 54 -5.19 3.96 7.68
CA LEU A 54 -4.12 3.49 8.57
C LEU A 54 -2.78 3.48 7.83
N SER A 55 -1.80 4.20 8.36
CA SER A 55 -0.44 4.21 7.84
C SER A 55 0.53 3.55 8.83
N LEU A 56 1.24 2.53 8.36
CA LEU A 56 2.25 1.75 9.09
C LEU A 56 3.56 1.67 8.31
N SER A 57 3.76 2.60 7.37
CA SER A 57 4.92 2.64 6.49
C SER A 57 6.23 2.92 7.23
N THR A 58 7.33 2.44 6.65
CA THR A 58 8.69 2.60 7.20
C THR A 58 8.81 1.99 8.60
N ASN A 59 8.49 0.70 8.67
CA ASN A 59 8.64 -0.15 9.85
C ASN A 59 9.33 -1.47 9.44
N MET A 60 9.33 -2.49 10.29
CA MET A 60 9.93 -3.80 10.02
C MET A 60 8.89 -4.92 10.09
N ILE A 61 7.66 -4.65 9.66
CA ILE A 61 6.54 -5.59 9.75
C ILE A 61 6.74 -6.72 8.71
N GLU A 62 6.78 -7.96 9.18
CA GLU A 62 6.86 -9.14 8.29
C GLU A 62 5.50 -9.77 7.99
N LYS A 63 4.56 -9.64 8.93
CA LYS A 63 3.24 -10.29 8.89
C LYS A 63 2.15 -9.32 9.30
N VAL A 64 1.11 -9.26 8.47
CA VAL A 64 -0.07 -8.47 8.73
C VAL A 64 -1.03 -9.26 9.61
N THR A 65 -1.40 -8.69 10.75
CA THR A 65 -2.30 -9.30 11.75
C THR A 65 -3.07 -8.20 12.48
N GLY A 66 -4.16 -8.56 13.18
CA GLY A 66 -4.88 -7.62 14.04
C GLY A 66 -5.80 -6.64 13.30
N LEU A 67 -6.06 -6.84 12.00
CA LEU A 67 -6.91 -5.95 11.20
C LEU A 67 -8.43 -6.26 11.29
N ASN A 68 -8.80 -7.34 11.98
CA ASN A 68 -10.16 -7.89 11.98
C ASN A 68 -11.27 -6.94 12.44
N SER A 69 -10.92 -6.01 13.32
CA SER A 69 -11.79 -5.01 13.95
C SER A 69 -11.96 -3.73 13.12
N LEU A 70 -11.11 -3.47 12.13
CA LEU A 70 -11.11 -2.21 11.38
C LEU A 70 -12.11 -2.25 10.21
N LYS A 71 -13.40 -2.33 10.55
CA LYS A 71 -14.50 -2.50 9.58
C LYS A 71 -14.78 -1.27 8.70
N LYS A 72 -14.12 -0.15 8.95
CA LYS A 72 -14.25 1.07 8.16
C LYS A 72 -13.00 1.40 7.36
N LEU A 73 -11.97 0.55 7.42
CA LEU A 73 -10.69 0.84 6.78
C LEU A 73 -10.83 0.78 5.26
N ARG A 74 -10.53 1.90 4.61
CA ARG A 74 -10.55 2.10 3.15
C ARG A 74 -9.15 2.23 2.58
N VAL A 75 -8.23 2.84 3.32
CA VAL A 75 -6.84 3.08 2.89
C VAL A 75 -5.87 2.44 3.87
N LEU A 76 -4.98 1.57 3.36
CA LEU A 76 -3.94 0.92 4.15
C LEU A 76 -2.57 1.16 3.52
N SER A 77 -1.69 1.83 4.27
CA SER A 77 -0.31 2.07 3.87
C SER A 77 0.64 1.20 4.70
N LEU A 78 1.37 0.33 4.01
CA LEU A 78 2.32 -0.66 4.53
C LEU A 78 3.65 -0.59 3.75
N GLY A 79 3.96 0.54 3.13
CA GLY A 79 5.17 0.70 2.34
C GLY A 79 6.44 0.58 3.19
N ARG A 80 7.56 0.17 2.60
CA ARG A 80 8.86 0.04 3.31
C ARG A 80 8.75 -0.83 4.57
N ASN A 81 8.33 -2.08 4.38
CA ASN A 81 8.25 -3.12 5.40
C ASN A 81 8.88 -4.42 4.84
N TYR A 82 8.73 -5.55 5.55
CA TYR A 82 9.26 -6.86 5.14
C TYR A 82 8.15 -7.87 4.82
N ILE A 83 7.00 -7.39 4.33
CA ILE A 83 5.83 -8.22 4.05
C ILE A 83 6.09 -9.09 2.83
N LYS A 84 5.71 -10.38 2.92
CA LYS A 84 5.94 -11.38 1.87
C LYS A 84 4.67 -11.89 1.19
N SER A 85 3.49 -11.60 1.75
CA SER A 85 2.20 -12.08 1.25
C SER A 85 1.03 -11.21 1.73
N PHE A 86 -0.13 -11.34 1.08
CA PHE A 86 -1.38 -10.68 1.46
C PHE A 86 -2.16 -11.39 2.58
N SER A 87 -1.56 -12.42 3.20
CA SER A 87 -2.19 -13.15 4.31
C SER A 87 -2.45 -12.21 5.50
N GLY A 88 -3.60 -12.35 6.15
CA GLY A 88 -4.00 -11.50 7.28
C GLY A 88 -4.79 -10.24 6.90
N MET A 89 -5.06 -10.05 5.60
CA MET A 89 -5.91 -8.96 5.08
C MET A 89 -7.32 -9.43 4.70
N GLU A 90 -7.69 -10.69 4.98
CA GLU A 90 -8.96 -11.29 4.56
C GLU A 90 -10.17 -10.55 5.14
N SER A 91 -10.02 -10.01 6.35
CA SER A 91 -11.06 -9.27 7.05
C SER A 91 -11.36 -7.88 6.48
N LEU A 92 -10.51 -7.39 5.57
CA LEU A 92 -10.63 -6.11 4.88
C LEU A 92 -11.21 -6.23 3.48
N GLY A 93 -11.55 -7.45 3.04
CA GLY A 93 -11.94 -7.73 1.65
C GLY A 93 -13.11 -6.89 1.13
N ASP A 94 -14.05 -6.56 2.03
CA ASP A 94 -15.26 -5.81 1.71
C ASP A 94 -15.11 -4.28 1.91
N THR A 95 -14.01 -3.81 2.49
CA THR A 95 -13.87 -2.40 2.92
C THR A 95 -12.69 -1.68 2.29
N LEU A 96 -11.60 -2.39 2.01
CA LEU A 96 -10.36 -1.79 1.52
C LEU A 96 -10.47 -1.39 0.05
N GLU A 97 -10.17 -0.13 -0.23
CA GLU A 97 -10.20 0.46 -1.57
C GLU A 97 -8.79 0.81 -2.07
N GLU A 98 -7.87 1.17 -1.17
CA GLU A 98 -6.50 1.53 -1.52
C GLU A 98 -5.49 0.78 -0.65
N LEU A 99 -4.53 0.14 -1.30
CA LEU A 99 -3.44 -0.58 -0.64
C LEU A 99 -2.10 -0.09 -1.18
N TRP A 100 -1.30 0.51 -0.30
CA TRP A 100 0.06 0.95 -0.62
C TRP A 100 1.06 0.04 0.08
N ILE A 101 1.68 -0.86 -0.68
CA ILE A 101 2.59 -1.90 -0.18
C ILE A 101 3.93 -1.90 -0.95
N SER A 102 4.30 -0.76 -1.53
CA SER A 102 5.58 -0.55 -2.19
C SER A 102 6.78 -0.82 -1.27
N TYR A 103 7.92 -1.25 -1.82
CA TYR A 103 9.13 -1.57 -1.04
C TYR A 103 8.88 -2.64 0.03
N ASN A 104 8.41 -3.80 -0.41
CA ASN A 104 8.23 -4.99 0.42
C ASN A 104 8.89 -6.20 -0.28
N LEU A 105 8.66 -7.41 0.23
CA LEU A 105 9.27 -8.65 -0.24
C LEU A 105 8.23 -9.60 -0.86
N ILE A 106 7.22 -9.07 -1.55
CA ILE A 106 6.13 -9.87 -2.13
C ILE A 106 6.62 -10.51 -3.42
N GLU A 107 6.74 -11.83 -3.42
CA GLU A 107 7.07 -12.63 -4.61
C GLU A 107 5.84 -13.19 -5.31
N LYS A 108 4.79 -13.49 -4.52
CA LYS A 108 3.57 -14.17 -4.99
C LYS A 108 2.34 -13.41 -4.55
N LEU A 109 1.41 -13.22 -5.47
CA LEU A 109 0.14 -12.51 -5.25
C LEU A 109 -0.95 -13.44 -4.68
N LYS A 110 -0.56 -14.46 -3.91
CA LYS A 110 -1.52 -15.38 -3.28
C LYS A 110 -2.33 -14.64 -2.21
N GLY A 111 -3.66 -14.76 -2.30
CA GLY A 111 -4.59 -14.14 -1.35
C GLY A 111 -4.99 -12.71 -1.71
N ILE A 112 -4.50 -12.14 -2.81
CA ILE A 112 -4.92 -10.80 -3.26
C ILE A 112 -6.42 -10.75 -3.57
N ASN A 113 -6.98 -11.85 -4.06
CA ASN A 113 -8.36 -11.99 -4.49
C ASN A 113 -9.41 -11.82 -3.39
N VAL A 114 -9.00 -11.79 -2.13
CA VAL A 114 -9.90 -11.44 -1.02
C VAL A 114 -10.28 -9.96 -1.04
N LEU A 115 -9.44 -9.09 -1.61
CA LEU A 115 -9.60 -7.62 -1.62
C LEU A 115 -10.48 -7.16 -2.80
N LYS A 116 -11.72 -7.61 -2.85
CA LYS A 116 -12.63 -7.42 -4.00
C LYS A 116 -12.97 -5.96 -4.32
N ASN A 117 -12.94 -5.09 -3.31
CA ASN A 117 -13.22 -3.66 -3.45
C ASN A 117 -11.98 -2.81 -3.71
N LEU A 118 -10.80 -3.42 -3.88
CA LEU A 118 -9.56 -2.72 -4.12
C LEU A 118 -9.59 -2.04 -5.49
N LYS A 119 -9.36 -0.72 -5.49
CA LYS A 119 -9.31 0.16 -6.66
C LYS A 119 -7.89 0.61 -6.97
N VAL A 120 -7.10 0.87 -5.93
CA VAL A 120 -5.72 1.36 -6.07
C VAL A 120 -4.78 0.37 -5.40
N LEU A 121 -3.82 -0.14 -6.16
CA LEU A 121 -2.76 -1.02 -5.66
C LEU A 121 -1.40 -0.46 -6.03
N TYR A 122 -0.69 0.06 -5.03
CA TYR A 122 0.69 0.47 -5.20
C TYR A 122 1.61 -0.59 -4.61
N MET A 123 2.33 -1.30 -5.47
CA MET A 123 3.21 -2.41 -5.10
C MET A 123 4.55 -2.35 -5.83
N SER A 124 5.05 -1.14 -6.09
CA SER A 124 6.38 -0.94 -6.66
C SER A 124 7.47 -1.56 -5.79
N ASN A 125 8.60 -1.90 -6.40
CA ASN A 125 9.78 -2.40 -5.67
C ASN A 125 9.43 -3.61 -4.78
N ASN A 126 8.72 -4.58 -5.35
CA ASN A 126 8.50 -5.90 -4.78
C ASN A 126 9.27 -6.95 -5.61
N LEU A 127 8.98 -8.24 -5.43
CA LEU A 127 9.77 -9.34 -5.98
C LEU A 127 8.99 -10.23 -6.95
N VAL A 128 7.91 -9.73 -7.56
CA VAL A 128 7.11 -10.51 -8.50
C VAL A 128 7.86 -10.69 -9.82
N LYS A 129 8.06 -11.95 -10.24
CA LYS A 129 8.92 -12.29 -11.40
C LYS A 129 8.18 -12.87 -12.60
N GLU A 130 6.97 -13.38 -12.39
CA GLU A 130 6.28 -14.20 -13.38
C GLU A 130 4.89 -13.64 -13.74
N TRP A 131 4.54 -13.67 -15.02
CA TRP A 131 3.22 -13.29 -15.50
C TRP A 131 2.08 -14.10 -14.87
N ILE A 132 2.34 -15.34 -14.44
CA ILE A 132 1.32 -16.17 -13.75
C ILE A 132 0.89 -15.55 -12.43
N GLU A 133 1.80 -14.88 -11.72
CA GLU A 133 1.48 -14.16 -10.50
C GLU A 133 0.74 -12.87 -10.83
N PHE A 134 1.22 -12.10 -11.81
CA PHE A 134 0.55 -10.88 -12.29
C PHE A 134 -0.90 -11.13 -12.73
N ASN A 135 -1.16 -12.25 -13.43
CA ASN A 135 -2.51 -12.60 -13.89
C ASN A 135 -3.52 -12.76 -12.73
N LYS A 136 -3.09 -12.99 -11.49
CA LYS A 136 -3.99 -13.06 -10.33
C LYS A 136 -4.65 -11.72 -10.03
N LEU A 137 -4.09 -10.61 -10.50
CA LEU A 137 -4.72 -9.29 -10.41
C LEU A 137 -6.03 -9.20 -11.22
N GLN A 138 -6.26 -10.12 -12.17
CA GLN A 138 -7.54 -10.24 -12.87
C GLN A 138 -8.69 -10.62 -11.93
N GLU A 139 -8.39 -11.23 -10.78
CA GLU A 139 -9.38 -11.55 -9.75
C GLU A 139 -9.86 -10.30 -8.98
N LEU A 140 -9.30 -9.12 -9.26
CA LEU A 140 -9.70 -7.83 -8.69
C LEU A 140 -10.59 -7.07 -9.70
N PRO A 141 -11.92 -7.16 -9.58
CA PRO A 141 -12.83 -6.60 -10.58
C PRO A 141 -12.84 -5.08 -10.62
N ASN A 142 -12.49 -4.43 -9.50
CA ASN A 142 -12.56 -2.98 -9.33
C ASN A 142 -11.20 -2.29 -9.41
N LEU A 143 -10.12 -3.01 -9.77
CA LEU A 143 -8.79 -2.42 -9.82
C LEU A 143 -8.68 -1.42 -10.97
N GLU A 144 -8.44 -0.15 -10.66
CA GLU A 144 -8.38 0.94 -11.63
C GLU A 144 -6.98 1.54 -11.74
N ASP A 145 -6.20 1.52 -10.65
CA ASP A 145 -4.87 2.11 -10.60
C ASP A 145 -3.84 1.12 -10.03
N LEU A 146 -2.76 0.91 -10.77
CA LEU A 146 -1.71 -0.04 -10.45
C LEU A 146 -0.33 0.61 -10.63
N LEU A 147 0.47 0.59 -9.57
CA LEU A 147 1.89 0.92 -9.63
C LEU A 147 2.71 -0.35 -9.37
N PHE A 148 3.43 -0.82 -10.39
CA PHE A 148 4.14 -2.10 -10.39
C PHE A 148 5.64 -1.96 -10.71
N VAL A 149 6.12 -0.75 -11.02
CA VAL A 149 7.53 -0.41 -11.28
C VAL A 149 8.50 -1.07 -10.28
N GLY A 150 9.64 -1.57 -10.77
CA GLY A 150 10.71 -2.13 -9.92
C GLY A 150 10.43 -3.53 -9.38
N ASN A 151 9.44 -4.24 -9.93
CA ASN A 151 9.33 -5.68 -9.78
C ASN A 151 10.20 -6.38 -10.85
N PRO A 152 10.83 -7.53 -10.57
CA PRO A 152 11.64 -8.23 -11.56
C PRO A 152 10.93 -8.56 -12.87
N LEU A 153 9.61 -8.77 -12.85
CA LEU A 153 8.80 -8.95 -14.06
C LEU A 153 8.76 -7.68 -14.92
N TYR A 154 8.63 -6.51 -14.29
CA TYR A 154 8.67 -5.20 -14.94
C TYR A 154 10.05 -4.98 -15.57
N ASP A 155 11.11 -5.18 -14.78
CA ASP A 155 12.49 -4.94 -15.23
C ASP A 155 12.96 -5.92 -16.33
N ALA A 156 12.31 -7.08 -16.43
CA ALA A 156 12.60 -8.08 -17.47
C ALA A 156 11.96 -7.77 -18.83
N CYS A 157 11.05 -6.80 -18.90
CA CYS A 157 10.35 -6.42 -20.12
C CYS A 157 10.80 -5.03 -20.60
N GLU A 158 10.83 -4.82 -21.92
CA GLU A 158 10.87 -3.47 -22.47
C GLU A 158 9.59 -2.71 -22.08
N LEU A 159 9.69 -1.40 -21.85
CA LEU A 159 8.58 -0.59 -21.31
C LEU A 159 7.29 -0.69 -22.15
N ASP A 160 7.41 -0.61 -23.47
CA ASP A 160 6.25 -0.71 -24.37
C ASP A 160 5.61 -2.10 -24.33
N VAL A 161 6.43 -3.14 -24.23
CA VAL A 161 5.98 -4.53 -24.12
C VAL A 161 5.27 -4.74 -22.79
N TRP A 162 5.86 -4.26 -21.69
CA TRP A 162 5.26 -4.29 -20.36
C TRP A 162 3.87 -3.64 -20.37
N ARG A 163 3.77 -2.41 -20.86
CA ARG A 163 2.51 -1.66 -20.89
C ARG A 163 1.44 -2.34 -21.72
N ALA A 164 1.77 -2.76 -22.94
CA ALA A 164 0.82 -3.47 -23.80
C ALA A 164 0.33 -4.76 -23.15
N GLU A 165 1.23 -5.52 -22.52
CA GLU A 165 0.95 -6.85 -22.00
C GLU A 165 0.21 -6.80 -20.65
N ALA A 166 0.49 -5.79 -19.83
CA ALA A 166 -0.24 -5.47 -18.60
C ALA A 166 -1.65 -4.94 -18.91
N ALA A 167 -1.78 -3.96 -19.82
CA ALA A 167 -3.08 -3.42 -20.23
C ALA A 167 -3.98 -4.48 -20.88
N ARG A 168 -3.40 -5.37 -21.70
CA ARG A 168 -4.13 -6.51 -22.30
C ARG A 168 -4.66 -7.49 -21.24
N ARG A 169 -3.91 -7.70 -20.16
CA ARG A 169 -4.31 -8.61 -19.06
C ARG A 169 -5.29 -8.00 -18.09
N LEU A 170 -5.19 -6.70 -17.86
CA LEU A 170 -6.03 -5.96 -16.93
C LEU A 170 -6.85 -4.92 -17.69
N PRO A 171 -7.85 -5.37 -18.48
CA PRO A 171 -8.70 -4.48 -19.26
C PRO A 171 -9.66 -3.66 -18.39
N GLN A 172 -9.58 -3.68 -17.07
CA GLN A 172 -10.31 -2.76 -16.18
C GLN A 172 -9.46 -1.54 -15.77
N LEU A 173 -8.15 -1.58 -16.00
CA LEU A 173 -7.21 -0.61 -15.48
C LEU A 173 -7.29 0.73 -16.23
N LYS A 174 -7.38 1.84 -15.48
CA LYS A 174 -7.40 3.21 -15.99
C LYS A 174 -6.03 3.87 -15.92
N LYS A 175 -5.22 3.52 -14.92
CA LYS A 175 -3.87 4.04 -14.70
C LYS A 175 -2.88 2.91 -14.45
N LEU A 176 -1.76 2.93 -15.16
CA LEU A 176 -0.66 1.99 -15.03
C LEU A 176 0.64 2.76 -14.88
N ASP A 177 1.34 2.51 -13.77
CA ASP A 177 2.66 3.09 -13.48
C ASP A 177 2.71 4.62 -13.57
N GLY A 178 1.62 5.28 -13.16
CA GLY A 178 1.46 6.73 -13.18
C GLY A 178 0.99 7.32 -14.51
N GLU A 179 0.76 6.49 -15.54
CA GLU A 179 0.24 6.92 -16.83
C GLU A 179 -1.18 6.43 -17.08
N THR A 180 -2.01 7.28 -17.68
CA THR A 180 -3.37 6.92 -18.08
C THR A 180 -3.32 5.91 -19.23
N VAL A 181 -4.02 4.78 -19.05
CA VAL A 181 -4.17 3.76 -20.08
C VAL A 181 -5.27 4.22 -21.04
N LEU A 182 -4.88 4.84 -22.15
CA LEU A 182 -5.81 5.30 -23.17
C LEU A 182 -6.28 4.16 -24.06
N ARG A 183 -7.60 4.09 -24.28
CA ARG A 183 -8.23 3.10 -25.16
C ARG A 183 -9.04 3.80 -26.23
N GLU A 184 -9.24 3.10 -27.34
CA GLU A 184 -9.97 3.64 -28.50
C GLU A 184 -11.42 4.08 -28.15
N ASP A 185 -12.02 3.46 -27.14
CA ASP A 185 -13.38 3.76 -26.66
C ASP A 185 -13.44 4.82 -25.54
N ASP A 186 -12.29 5.31 -25.04
CA ASP A 186 -12.29 6.28 -23.95
C ASP A 186 -12.73 7.67 -24.44
N PRO A 187 -13.54 8.40 -23.65
CA PRO A 187 -13.86 9.78 -23.97
C PRO A 187 -12.57 10.62 -24.06
N PRO A 188 -12.52 11.63 -24.95
CA PRO A 188 -11.32 12.44 -25.13
C PRO A 188 -10.90 13.07 -23.80
N LEU A 189 -9.61 12.95 -23.48
CA LEU A 189 -9.01 13.48 -22.26
C LEU A 189 -9.38 14.96 -22.08
N THR A 190 -9.86 15.29 -20.89
CA THR A 190 -10.08 16.68 -20.50
C THR A 190 -8.81 17.24 -19.87
N VAL A 191 -8.68 18.57 -19.83
CA VAL A 191 -7.51 19.25 -19.24
C VAL A 191 -7.32 18.90 -17.75
N ALA A 192 -8.36 18.38 -17.08
CA ALA A 192 -8.29 17.89 -15.70
C ALA A 192 -7.56 16.54 -15.58
N ASP A 193 -7.59 15.70 -16.62
CA ASP A 193 -6.96 14.37 -16.65
C ASP A 193 -5.44 14.45 -16.91
N MET A 194 -4.92 15.64 -17.26
CA MET A 194 -3.51 15.90 -17.57
C MET A 194 -2.71 16.46 -16.39
N GLN A 195 -3.30 16.56 -15.19
CA GLN A 195 -2.53 16.96 -14.01
C GLN A 195 -1.57 15.83 -13.61
N PRO A 196 -0.29 16.13 -13.35
CA PRO A 196 0.62 15.13 -12.80
C PRO A 196 0.04 14.66 -11.47
N ASP A 197 -0.20 13.35 -11.36
CA ASP A 197 -0.65 12.74 -10.13
C ASP A 197 0.43 13.03 -9.07
N SER A 198 0.08 13.79 -8.04
CA SER A 198 0.98 14.11 -6.92
C SER A 198 1.13 12.90 -5.99
N GLY A 199 1.37 11.73 -6.57
CA GLY A 199 1.69 10.49 -5.89
C GLY A 199 3.17 10.47 -5.54
N ASP A 200 3.45 10.50 -4.25
CA ASP A 200 4.76 10.62 -3.61
C ASP A 200 5.45 11.98 -3.82
N GLY A 201 5.08 12.89 -2.92
CA GLY A 201 6.07 13.77 -2.33
C GLY A 201 7.27 12.92 -1.90
N VAL A 202 8.36 13.05 -2.64
CA VAL A 202 9.68 12.74 -2.14
C VAL A 202 9.80 13.51 -0.84
N GLU A 203 9.64 12.85 0.31
CA GLU A 203 10.08 13.40 1.59
C GLU A 203 11.61 13.53 1.48
N THR A 204 12.05 14.66 0.93
CA THR A 204 13.41 15.15 1.10
C THR A 204 13.61 15.33 2.59
N MET A 205 14.26 14.35 3.23
CA MET A 205 14.91 14.54 4.52
C MET A 205 15.97 15.62 4.34
N VAL A 206 15.63 16.86 4.68
CA VAL A 206 16.60 17.93 4.90
C VAL A 206 16.76 18.09 6.41
N GLY A 207 17.99 17.85 6.87
CA GLY A 207 18.52 18.52 8.06
C GLY A 207 18.69 17.65 9.31
N ALA A 208 19.91 17.17 9.52
CA ALA A 208 20.71 17.53 10.71
C ALA A 208 22.13 16.94 10.57
N GLU A 209 22.97 17.57 9.73
CA GLU A 209 24.42 17.54 9.97
C GLU A 209 24.71 18.57 11.06
N SER A 210 24.99 18.08 12.27
CA SER A 210 25.63 18.86 13.32
C SER A 210 27.12 18.91 13.01
N ASN A 211 27.60 20.07 12.57
CA ASN A 211 29.03 20.42 12.58
C ASN A 211 29.52 20.55 14.03
N ASP A 212 30.75 20.07 14.25
CA ASP A 212 31.63 20.39 15.38
C ASP A 212 31.74 21.90 15.66
#